data_AF-A0A2H0QAI9-F1
#
_entry.id   AF-A0A2H0QAI9-F1
#
_cell.length_a   1.000
_cell.length_b   1.000
_cell.length_c   1.000
_cell.angle_alpha   90.00
_cell.angle_beta   90.00
_cell.angle_gamma   90.00
#
_symmetry.space_group_name_H-M   'P 1'
#
loop_
_entity.id
_entity.type
_entity.pdbx_description
1 polymer ?
#
loop_
_entity_poly.entity_id
_entity_poly.type
_entity_poly.pdbx_seq_one_letter_code
_entity_poly.pdbx_strand_id
1 'polypeptide(L)'
;MSDVKVLDEQDQVLFQCSLQDAQKAWNYARDMEAIGIEVRIVSPSLPESLAKSLGVNEEDLATLRHELEDELDSHVGCCNKQDQD
;
A
#
# COMPACT_ATOMS: atom_id res chain seq x y z
N MET A 1 13.50 6.81 -2.23
CA MET A 1 12.89 6.11 -3.38
C MET A 1 11.74 5.27 -2.86
N SER A 2 10.57 5.40 -3.48
CA SER A 2 9.34 4.74 -3.05
C SER A 2 9.14 3.51 -3.94
N ASP A 3 9.14 2.33 -3.33
CA ASP A 3 9.20 1.04 -4.00
C ASP A 3 7.90 0.27 -3.77
N VAL A 4 7.37 -0.34 -4.81
CA VAL A 4 6.20 -1.23 -4.77
C VAL A 4 6.70 -2.67 -4.73
N LYS A 5 6.17 -3.47 -3.82
CA LYS A 5 6.53 -4.88 -3.63
C LYS A 5 5.30 -5.75 -3.81
N VAL A 6 5.45 -6.88 -4.49
CA VAL A 6 4.47 -7.95 -4.56
C VAL A 6 4.95 -9.08 -3.66
N LEU A 7 4.13 -9.45 -2.69
CA LEU A 7 4.40 -10.52 -1.74
C LEU A 7 3.48 -11.70 -1.98
N ASP A 8 3.98 -12.89 -1.72
CA ASP A 8 3.24 -14.16 -1.67
C ASP A 8 2.51 -14.35 -0.33
N GLU A 9 1.65 -15.36 -0.20
CA GLU A 9 1.07 -15.79 1.09
C GLU A 9 2.11 -16.04 2.19
N GLN A 10 3.33 -16.44 1.82
CA GLN A 10 4.43 -16.65 2.77
C GLN A 10 5.22 -15.36 3.09
N ASP A 11 4.69 -14.18 2.76
CA ASP A 11 5.35 -12.87 2.91
C ASP A 11 6.70 -12.77 2.14
N GLN A 12 6.84 -13.58 1.09
CA GLN A 12 8.03 -13.63 0.25
C GLN A 12 7.92 -12.58 -0.85
N VAL A 13 8.94 -11.72 -0.99
CA VAL A 13 8.98 -10.70 -2.07
C VAL A 13 9.23 -11.38 -3.40
N LEU A 14 8.18 -11.57 -4.19
CA LEU A 14 8.23 -12.16 -5.53
C LEU A 14 8.70 -11.13 -6.57
N PHE A 15 8.30 -9.88 -6.40
CA PHE A 15 8.62 -8.80 -7.33
C PHE A 15 8.74 -7.46 -6.62
N GLN A 16 9.73 -6.67 -7.01
CA GLN A 16 9.93 -5.31 -6.51
C GLN A 16 10.19 -4.37 -7.68
N CYS A 17 9.44 -3.27 -7.75
CA CYS A 17 9.64 -2.23 -8.74
C CYS A 17 9.50 -0.83 -8.14
N SER A 18 9.97 0.19 -8.86
CA SER A 18 9.73 1.59 -8.48
C SER A 18 8.24 1.93 -8.60
N LEU A 19 7.79 2.95 -7.87
CA LEU A 19 6.41 3.46 -7.94
C LEU A 19 5.98 3.86 -9.37
N GLN A 20 6.92 4.30 -10.21
CA GLN A 20 6.68 4.62 -11.63
C GLN A 20 6.26 3.39 -12.45
N ASP A 21 6.68 2.20 -12.03
CA ASP A 21 6.38 0.93 -12.67
C ASP A 21 5.30 0.14 -11.91
N ALA A 22 4.55 0.79 -11.01
CA ALA A 22 3.50 0.13 -10.23
C ALA A 22 2.54 -0.68 -11.12
N GLN A 23 2.24 -0.20 -12.33
CA GLN A 23 1.43 -0.91 -13.32
C GLN A 23 1.96 -2.33 -13.65
N LYS A 24 3.28 -2.52 -13.66
CA LYS A 24 3.90 -3.85 -13.87
C LYS A 24 3.69 -4.76 -12.67
N ALA A 25 3.79 -4.23 -11.45
CA ALA A 25 3.48 -4.99 -10.24
C ALA A 25 2.01 -5.45 -10.21
N TRP A 26 1.07 -4.59 -10.64
CA TRP A 26 -0.35 -4.96 -10.77
C TRP A 26 -0.58 -6.04 -11.84
N ASN A 27 0.06 -5.93 -13.00
CA ASN A 27 -0.03 -6.98 -14.03
C ASN A 27 0.55 -8.30 -13.51
N TYR A 28 1.72 -8.26 -12.89
CA TYR A 28 2.37 -9.44 -12.33
C TYR A 28 1.52 -10.11 -11.25
N ALA A 29 0.92 -9.31 -10.36
CA ALA A 29 0.00 -9.82 -9.36
C ALA A 29 -1.24 -10.47 -10.00
N ARG A 30 -1.80 -9.86 -11.05
CA ARG A 30 -2.94 -10.42 -11.78
C ARG A 30 -2.58 -11.73 -12.51
N ASP A 31 -1.40 -11.83 -13.09
CA ASP A 31 -0.91 -13.06 -13.71
C ASP A 31 -0.68 -14.16 -12.66
N MET A 32 -0.27 -13.81 -11.44
CA MET A 32 -0.14 -14.72 -10.30
C MET A 32 -1.47 -15.22 -9.75
N GLU A 33 -2.43 -14.32 -9.59
CA GLU A 33 -3.80 -14.68 -9.23
C GLU A 33 -4.42 -15.62 -10.28
N ALA A 34 -4.13 -15.39 -11.56
CA ALA A 34 -4.63 -16.22 -12.66
C ALA A 34 -4.06 -17.66 -12.67
N ILE A 35 -2.88 -17.87 -12.06
CA ILE A 35 -2.29 -19.21 -11.86
C ILE A 35 -2.62 -19.80 -10.48
N GLY A 36 -3.46 -19.12 -9.68
CA GLY A 36 -3.94 -19.58 -8.38
C GLY A 36 -2.95 -19.34 -7.23
N ILE A 37 -2.05 -18.35 -7.37
CA ILE A 37 -1.17 -17.91 -6.30
C ILE A 37 -1.74 -16.62 -5.72
N GLU A 38 -2.11 -16.65 -4.44
CA GLU A 38 -2.57 -15.47 -3.71
C GLU A 38 -1.40 -14.53 -3.45
N VAL A 39 -1.51 -13.30 -3.95
CA VAL A 39 -0.44 -12.29 -3.84
C VAL A 39 -0.97 -10.95 -3.35
N ARG A 40 -0.17 -10.27 -2.52
CA ARG A 40 -0.47 -8.96 -1.96
C ARG A 40 0.48 -7.91 -2.50
N ILE A 41 -0.07 -6.81 -3.01
CA ILE A 41 0.73 -5.66 -3.43
C ILE A 41 0.85 -4.69 -2.27
N VAL A 42 2.07 -4.38 -1.87
CA VAL A 42 2.41 -3.37 -0.88
C VAL A 42 3.02 -2.18 -1.61
N SER A 43 2.27 -1.09 -1.66
CA SER A 43 2.75 0.21 -2.15
C SER A 43 2.76 1.21 -1.01
N PRO A 44 3.81 2.06 -0.89
CA PRO A 44 3.82 3.12 0.10
C PRO A 44 2.72 4.14 -0.21
N SER A 45 1.97 4.52 0.82
CA SER A 45 0.92 5.53 0.71
C SER A 45 1.50 6.89 0.34
N LEU A 46 0.67 7.79 -0.21
CA LEU A 46 1.08 9.17 -0.52
C LEU A 46 1.78 9.88 0.65
N PRO A 47 1.27 9.82 1.91
CA PRO A 47 1.94 10.43 3.06
C PRO A 47 3.24 9.70 3.44
N GLU A 48 3.32 8.37 3.30
CA GLU A 48 4.55 7.60 3.56
C GLU A 48 5.66 7.93 2.54
N SER A 49 5.28 8.08 1.27
CA SER A 49 6.17 8.48 0.17
C SER A 49 6.70 9.91 0.38
N LEU A 50 5.85 10.82 0.89
CA LEU A 50 6.23 12.18 1.25
C LEU A 50 7.16 12.19 2.47
N ALA A 51 6.83 11.46 3.53
CA ALA A 51 7.64 11.34 4.74
C ALA A 51 9.04 10.81 4.41
N LYS A 52 9.14 9.76 3.60
CA LYS A 52 10.42 9.22 3.11
C LYS A 52 11.21 10.23 2.27
N SER A 53 10.54 11.11 1.52
CA SER A 53 11.19 12.17 0.74
C SER A 53 11.70 13.33 1.60
N LEU A 54 11.07 13.56 2.75
CA LEU A 54 11.48 14.54 3.76
C LEU A 54 12.61 14.01 4.68
N GLY A 55 13.00 12.74 4.53
CA GLY A 55 14.06 12.12 5.34
C GLY A 55 13.60 11.68 6.72
N VAL A 56 12.30 11.44 6.88
CA VAL A 56 11.71 10.92 8.12
C VAL A 56 12.19 9.49 8.39
N ASN A 57 12.48 9.18 9.65
CA ASN A 57 12.98 7.87 10.09
C ASN A 57 11.88 6.80 10.08
N GLU A 58 12.27 5.52 10.09
CA GLU A 58 11.34 4.38 10.05
C GLU A 58 10.40 4.33 11.27
N GLU A 59 10.83 4.83 12.44
CA GLU A 59 10.01 4.92 13.67
C GLU A 59 8.84 5.92 13.54
N ASP A 60 9.11 7.08 12.95
CA ASP A 60 8.10 8.10 12.65
C ASP A 60 7.15 7.64 11.54
N LEU A 61 7.64 6.84 10.58
CA LEU A 61 6.82 6.25 9.52
C LEU A 61 5.85 5.19 10.08
N ALA A 62 6.29 4.41 11.07
CA ALA A 62 5.43 3.47 11.78
C ALA A 62 4.34 4.20 12.60
N THR A 63 4.70 5.32 13.25
CA THR A 63 3.74 6.19 13.94
C THR A 63 2.71 6.75 12.97
N LEU A 64 3.16 7.31 11.85
CA LEU A 64 2.29 7.82 10.78
C LEU A 64 1.34 6.73 10.25
N ARG A 65 1.83 5.49 10.07
CA ARG A 65 0.99 4.37 9.64
C ARG A 65 -0.06 4.03 10.68
N HIS A 66 0.32 4.00 11.95
CA HIS A 66 -0.59 3.74 13.05
C HIS A 66 -1.67 4.83 13.16
N GLU A 67 -1.29 6.10 13.06
CA GLU A 67 -2.22 7.23 13.03
C GLU A 67 -3.15 7.16 11.81
N LEU A 68 -2.64 6.76 10.65
CA LEU A 68 -3.45 6.59 9.44
C LEU A 68 -4.45 5.43 9.57
N GLU A 69 -4.03 4.30 10.14
CA GLU A 69 -4.88 3.13 10.40
C GLU A 69 -5.97 3.48 11.46
N ASP A 70 -5.61 4.22 12.51
CA ASP A 70 -6.54 4.69 13.55
C ASP A 70 -7.59 5.65 12.99
N GLU A 71 -7.17 6.60 12.14
CA GLU A 71 -8.09 7.48 11.42
C GLU A 71 -9.01 6.68 10.48
N LEU A 72 -8.50 5.68 9.74
CA LEU A 72 -9.30 4.87 8.82
C LEU A 72 -10.36 4.03 9.56
N ASP A 73 -10.00 3.45 10.71
CA ASP A 73 -10.89 2.66 11.57
C ASP A 73 -11.95 3.55 12.23
N SER A 74 -11.54 4.72 12.74
CA SER A 74 -12.43 5.69 13.38
C SER A 74 -13.38 6.38 12.38
N HIS A 75 -13.00 6.49 11.10
CA HIS A 75 -13.79 7.13 10.03
C HIS A 75 -14.58 6.19 9.10
N VAL A 76 -14.80 4.91 9.43
CA VAL A 76 -15.68 4.00 8.65
C VAL A 76 -17.14 4.53 8.52
N GLY A 77 -17.52 5.60 9.25
CA GLY A 77 -18.81 6.27 9.12
C GLY A 77 -18.85 7.66 8.45
N CYS A 78 -17.72 8.34 8.19
CA CYS A 78 -17.78 9.78 7.87
C CYS A 78 -17.76 10.13 6.36
N CYS A 79 -17.26 9.24 5.50
CA CYS A 79 -17.21 9.47 4.05
C CYS A 79 -18.42 8.93 3.28
N ASN A 80 -19.42 8.37 3.97
CA ASN A 80 -20.70 8.01 3.35
C ASN A 80 -21.68 9.20 3.42
N LYS A 81 -21.31 10.34 2.81
CA LYS A 81 -22.32 11.29 2.33
C LYS A 81 -22.85 10.76 1.00
N GLN A 82 -23.52 9.60 1.08
CA GLN A 82 -24.45 9.19 0.03
C GLN A 82 -25.62 10.16 0.11
N ASP A 83 -25.71 10.98 -0.93
CA ASP A 83 -26.93 11.60 -1.43
C ASP A 83 -28.14 10.66 -1.22
N GLN A 84 -28.96 10.90 -0.20
CA GLN A 84 -30.36 10.45 -0.13
C GLN A 84 -31.19 11.45 0.68
N ASP A 85 -32.05 12.13 -0.07
CA ASP A 85 -33.15 13.07 0.23
C ASP A 85 -32.81 14.49 0.74
#